data_AF-A0A851M086-F1
#
_entry.id   AF-A0A851M086-F1
#
_cell.length_a   1.000
_cell.length_b   1.000
_cell.length_c   1.000
_cell.angle_alpha   90.00
_cell.angle_beta   90.00
_cell.angle_gamma   90.00
#
_symmetry.space_group_name_H-M   'P 1'
#
loop_
_entity.id
_entity.type
_entity.pdbx_description
1 polymer ?
#
loop_
_entity_poly.entity_id
_entity_poly.type
_entity_poly.pdbx_seq_one_letter_code
_entity_poly.pdbx_strand_id
1 'polypeptide(L)'
;VFSSVTSVLNMSIFKDEFVLEDLIQELKKKSTALSFGPLQSNGHVSVQGSFPAIKLLRDFLLIKAKSLSEKDKPEESESYQRPKRRLQQHRLTTETSNSVRDADGEKQVVVLDTDTYRYMKCFFPRTFLVNDDVVISDVTDGDVTTVYIENAGSRSDAGQVLSVKEKIEDQSIKLHNTLRKERIYFGKHTGDEKWRYTRVCASLKPRYPYVLVIPYSTHIDVIGSSSEIFGFTKEVSS
;
A
#
# COMPACT_ATOMS: atom_id res chain seq x y z
N VAL A 1 6.44 1.69 15.48
CA VAL A 1 6.79 2.05 14.09
C VAL A 1 5.86 1.26 13.19
N PHE A 2 5.23 1.90 12.21
CA PHE A 2 4.38 1.20 11.23
C PHE A 2 5.26 0.41 10.27
N SER A 3 4.77 -0.73 9.82
CA SER A 3 5.50 -1.58 8.89
C SER A 3 5.79 -0.81 7.60
N SER A 4 7.04 -0.89 7.15
CA SER A 4 7.50 -0.35 5.89
C SER A 4 8.29 -1.43 5.17
N VAL A 5 8.25 -1.38 3.84
CA VAL A 5 8.99 -2.31 2.98
C VAL A 5 10.11 -1.54 2.33
N THR A 6 11.29 -2.16 2.29
CA THR A 6 12.43 -1.67 1.52
C THR A 6 12.55 -2.50 0.25
N SER A 7 12.51 -1.84 -0.90
CA SER A 7 12.71 -2.44 -2.22
C SER A 7 13.98 -1.88 -2.85
N VAL A 8 14.74 -2.73 -3.55
CA VAL A 8 15.89 -2.29 -4.35
C VAL A 8 15.45 -2.23 -5.80
N LEU A 9 15.51 -1.04 -6.39
CA LEU A 9 15.17 -0.82 -7.80
C LEU A 9 16.43 -0.79 -8.65
N ASN A 10 16.43 -1.55 -9.74
CA ASN A 10 17.43 -1.40 -10.78
C ASN A 10 16.96 -0.34 -11.80
N MET A 11 17.53 0.86 -11.72
CA MET A 11 17.23 1.96 -12.62
C MET A 11 18.07 1.93 -13.89
N SER A 12 19.03 1.01 -14.01
CA SER A 12 19.92 0.93 -15.18
C SER A 12 19.17 0.72 -16.49
N ILE A 13 17.98 0.12 -16.42
CA ILE A 13 17.08 -0.17 -17.55
C ILE A 13 16.62 1.13 -18.24
N PHE A 14 16.65 2.27 -17.54
CA PHE A 14 16.21 3.55 -18.06
C PHE A 14 17.36 4.44 -18.57
N LYS A 15 18.62 4.00 -18.45
CA LYS A 15 19.81 4.85 -18.70
C LYS A 15 19.93 5.33 -20.14
N ASP A 16 19.43 4.55 -21.10
CA ASP A 16 19.57 4.88 -22.52
C ASP A 16 18.66 6.04 -22.96
N GLU A 17 17.57 6.26 -22.22
CA GLU A 17 16.51 7.22 -22.58
C GLU A 17 16.33 8.33 -21.53
N PHE A 18 16.79 8.12 -20.30
CA PHE A 18 16.61 9.05 -19.20
C PHE A 18 17.90 9.27 -18.41
N VAL A 19 18.12 10.51 -17.99
CA VAL A 19 19.08 10.82 -16.91
C VAL A 19 18.50 10.28 -15.61
N LEU A 20 19.20 9.32 -14.98
CA LEU A 20 18.68 8.59 -13.83
C LEU A 20 18.41 9.51 -12.63
N GLU A 21 19.27 10.49 -12.42
CA GLU A 21 19.14 11.48 -11.36
C GLU A 21 17.82 12.27 -11.51
N ASP A 22 17.51 12.70 -12.73
CA ASP A 22 16.27 13.43 -13.02
C ASP A 22 15.04 12.56 -12.85
N LEU A 23 15.10 11.30 -13.29
CA LEU A 23 14.02 10.33 -13.09
C LEU A 23 13.76 10.09 -11.60
N ILE A 24 14.80 9.93 -10.79
CA ILE A 24 14.67 9.79 -9.33
C ILE A 24 14.09 11.06 -8.70
N GLN A 25 14.47 12.24 -9.17
CA GLN A 25 13.88 13.50 -8.71
C GLN A 25 12.40 13.61 -9.11
N GLU A 26 12.01 13.16 -10.30
CA GLU A 26 10.59 13.07 -10.72
C GLU A 26 9.82 12.15 -9.76
N LEU A 27 10.37 10.98 -9.45
CA LEU A 27 9.78 10.00 -8.53
C LEU A 27 9.58 10.58 -7.11
N LYS A 28 10.61 11.25 -6.58
CA LYS A 28 10.55 11.93 -5.29
C LYS A 28 9.49 13.02 -5.24
N LYS A 29 9.33 13.78 -6.34
CA LYS A 29 8.28 14.81 -6.45
C LYS A 29 6.88 14.22 -6.52
N LYS A 30 6.72 13.06 -7.16
CA LYS A 30 5.42 12.39 -7.32
C LYS A 30 4.94 11.69 -6.05
N SER A 31 5.85 11.22 -5.20
CA SER A 31 5.47 10.52 -3.97
C SER A 31 6.27 11.01 -2.78
N THR A 32 5.62 11.81 -1.93
CA THR A 32 6.15 12.20 -0.61
C THR A 32 6.05 11.07 0.42
N ALA A 33 5.39 9.96 0.07
CA ALA A 33 5.23 8.79 0.94
C ALA A 33 6.35 7.76 0.79
N LEU A 34 7.35 8.03 -0.06
CA LEU A 34 8.49 7.15 -0.30
C LEU A 34 9.79 7.85 0.11
N SER A 35 10.66 7.11 0.79
CA SER A 35 12.02 7.53 1.08
C SER A 35 12.97 6.83 0.12
N PHE A 36 13.84 7.60 -0.56
CA PHE A 36 14.79 7.08 -1.52
C PHE A 36 16.21 7.23 -0.96
N GLY A 37 16.96 6.13 -0.99
CA GLY A 37 18.38 6.12 -0.72
C GLY A 37 19.21 6.77 -1.84
N PRO A 38 20.54 6.78 -1.69
CA PRO A 38 21.44 7.27 -2.73
C PRO A 38 21.38 6.38 -3.97
N LEU A 39 21.45 6.99 -5.16
CA LEU A 39 21.67 6.26 -6.41
C LEU A 39 23.10 5.71 -6.41
N GLN A 40 23.23 4.39 -6.51
CA GLN A 40 24.50 3.71 -6.60
C GLN A 40 25.07 3.78 -8.01
N SER A 41 26.39 3.67 -8.15
CA SER A 41 27.08 3.69 -9.45
C SER A 41 26.62 2.58 -10.40
N ASN A 42 26.22 1.43 -9.85
CA ASN A 42 25.63 0.31 -10.59
C ASN A 42 24.18 0.58 -11.07
N GLY A 43 23.62 1.77 -10.84
CA GLY A 43 22.25 2.13 -11.22
C GLY A 43 21.17 1.65 -10.25
N HIS A 44 21.51 1.14 -9.07
CA HIS A 44 20.52 0.69 -8.08
C HIS A 44 20.16 1.81 -7.09
N VAL A 45 18.91 1.80 -6.62
CA VAL A 45 18.45 2.69 -5.55
C VAL A 45 17.54 1.92 -4.59
N SER A 46 17.79 2.08 -3.29
CA SER A 46 16.89 1.54 -2.25
C SER A 46 15.72 2.50 -2.04
N VAL A 47 14.51 1.98 -1.97
CA VAL A 47 13.29 2.75 -1.73
C VAL A 47 12.51 2.13 -0.58
N GLN A 48 12.10 2.95 0.37
CA GLN A 48 11.34 2.53 1.54
C GLN A 48 9.98 3.23 1.58
N GLY A 49 8.93 2.51 1.95
CA GLY A 49 7.60 3.08 2.19
C GLY A 49 6.55 2.04 2.54
N SER A 50 5.28 2.45 2.56
CA SER A 50 4.15 1.54 2.77
C SER A 50 3.93 0.62 1.57
N PHE A 51 3.26 -0.52 1.79
CA PHE A 51 2.92 -1.46 0.70
C PHE A 51 2.20 -0.78 -0.48
N PRO A 52 1.15 0.05 -0.26
CA PRO A 52 0.49 0.72 -1.38
C PRO A 52 1.38 1.74 -2.09
N ALA A 53 2.26 2.45 -1.37
CA ALA A 53 3.17 3.41 -1.98
C ALA A 53 4.20 2.72 -2.90
N ILE A 54 4.72 1.56 -2.50
CA ILE A 54 5.63 0.74 -3.33
C ILE A 54 4.90 0.18 -4.56
N LYS A 55 3.63 -0.22 -4.42
CA LYS A 55 2.80 -0.66 -5.55
C LYS A 55 2.60 0.47 -6.58
N LEU A 56 2.26 1.69 -6.15
CA LEU A 56 2.13 2.84 -7.04
C LEU A 56 3.44 3.16 -7.78
N LEU A 57 4.57 3.05 -7.09
CA LEU A 57 5.89 3.19 -7.69
C LEU A 57 6.13 2.15 -8.79
N ARG A 58 5.81 0.88 -8.52
CA ARG A 58 5.91 -0.20 -9.50
C ARG A 58 5.06 0.09 -10.73
N ASP A 59 3.80 0.49 -10.54
CA ASP A 59 2.87 0.72 -11.64
C ASP A 59 3.31 1.92 -12.49
N PHE A 60 3.84 2.98 -11.87
CA PHE A 60 4.44 4.11 -12.57
C PHE A 60 5.67 3.72 -13.40
N LEU A 61 6.61 2.96 -12.81
CA LEU A 61 7.81 2.50 -13.50
C LEU A 61 7.46 1.57 -14.68
N LEU A 62 6.42 0.76 -14.54
CA LEU A 62 5.92 -0.10 -15.62
C LEU A 62 5.38 0.73 -16.79
N ILE A 63 4.65 1.82 -16.53
CA ILE A 63 4.18 2.74 -17.57
C ILE A 63 5.37 3.39 -18.29
N LYS A 64 6.35 3.88 -17.53
CA LYS A 64 7.58 4.45 -18.12
C LYS A 64 8.30 3.43 -18.99
N ALA A 65 8.47 2.20 -18.53
CA ALA A 65 9.14 1.14 -19.30
C ALA A 65 8.39 0.80 -20.61
N LYS A 66 7.05 0.76 -20.57
CA LYS A 66 6.24 0.54 -21.79
C LYS A 66 6.40 1.66 -22.81
N SER A 67 6.48 2.92 -22.36
CA SER A 67 6.69 4.05 -23.26
C SER A 67 8.04 4.01 -24.00
N LEU A 68 9.04 3.34 -23.43
CA LEU A 68 10.31 3.08 -24.12
C LEU A 68 10.13 2.08 -25.25
N SER A 69 9.47 0.95 -24.96
CA SER A 69 9.24 -0.12 -25.94
C SER A 69 8.38 0.30 -27.15
N GLU A 70 7.55 1.34 -27.01
CA GLU A 70 6.75 1.86 -28.12
C GLU A 70 7.52 2.79 -29.05
N LYS A 71 8.57 3.49 -28.57
CA LYS A 71 9.47 4.30 -29.41
C LYS A 71 10.39 3.45 -30.28
N ASP A 72 10.69 2.22 -29.85
CA ASP A 72 11.50 1.26 -30.60
C ASP A 72 10.73 0.52 -31.71
N LYS A 73 9.44 0.85 -31.92
CA LYS A 73 8.72 0.40 -33.10
C LYS A 73 8.95 1.41 -34.23
N PRO A 74 9.59 1.01 -35.34
CA PRO A 74 9.63 1.86 -36.52
C PRO A 74 8.18 2.18 -36.91
N GLU A 75 7.91 3.45 -37.19
CA GLU A 75 6.74 3.86 -37.94
C GLU A 75 6.74 3.07 -39.26
N GLU A 76 5.98 1.96 -39.31
CA GLU A 76 5.65 1.32 -40.58
C GLU A 76 4.67 2.24 -41.31
N SER A 77 5.27 3.19 -42.02
CA SER A 77 4.76 3.92 -43.16
C SER A 77 3.71 3.12 -43.95
N GLU A 78 2.60 3.77 -44.24
CA GLU A 78 1.59 3.31 -45.19
C GLU A 78 2.25 2.84 -46.51
N SER A 79 2.05 1.57 -46.88
CA SER A 79 2.03 1.16 -48.30
C SER A 79 1.44 -0.24 -48.49
N TYR A 80 0.26 -0.24 -49.10
CA TYR A 80 -0.29 -1.21 -50.08
C TYR A 80 -0.44 -2.71 -49.72
N GLN A 81 -1.72 -3.12 -49.71
CA GLN A 81 -2.32 -4.38 -50.20
C GLN A 81 -1.55 -5.72 -50.11
N ARG A 82 -2.15 -6.63 -49.34
CA ARG A 82 -2.05 -8.11 -49.41
C ARG A 82 -2.20 -8.66 -50.86
N PRO A 83 -1.67 -9.87 -51.22
CA PRO A 83 -2.07 -11.12 -50.54
C PRO A 83 -1.06 -12.31 -50.46
N LYS A 84 -1.23 -13.10 -49.39
CA LYS A 84 -1.06 -14.58 -49.21
C LYS A 84 0.15 -15.30 -49.85
N ARG A 85 0.99 -15.94 -49.01
CA ARG A 85 1.24 -17.42 -49.01
C ARG A 85 2.18 -17.91 -47.87
N ARG A 86 1.65 -18.86 -47.09
CA ARG A 86 2.22 -20.06 -46.42
C ARG A 86 3.72 -20.08 -46.05
N LEU A 87 4.04 -20.35 -44.78
CA LEU A 87 4.39 -21.69 -44.25
C LEU A 87 4.49 -21.64 -42.72
N GLN A 88 3.84 -22.58 -42.04
CA GLN A 88 3.96 -22.78 -40.59
C GLN A 88 5.29 -23.46 -40.28
N GLN A 89 6.06 -22.92 -39.34
CA GLN A 89 7.20 -23.64 -38.78
C GLN A 89 7.26 -23.46 -37.26
N HIS A 90 6.96 -24.57 -36.60
CA HIS A 90 7.53 -25.05 -35.35
C HIS A 90 7.51 -24.15 -34.12
N ARG A 91 6.51 -24.43 -33.25
CA ARG A 91 6.49 -24.09 -31.83
C ARG A 91 7.71 -24.69 -31.12
N LEU A 92 8.51 -23.84 -30.49
CA LEU A 92 9.30 -24.20 -29.33
C LEU A 92 8.94 -23.25 -28.18
N THR A 93 8.32 -23.86 -27.17
CA THR A 93 8.40 -23.52 -25.73
C THR A 93 8.20 -22.05 -25.35
N THR A 94 6.93 -21.75 -25.07
CA THR A 94 6.46 -20.64 -24.24
C THR A 94 7.12 -20.69 -22.86
N GLU A 95 8.12 -19.85 -22.62
CA GLU A 95 8.41 -19.41 -21.26
C GLU A 95 7.27 -18.49 -20.81
N THR A 96 6.65 -18.92 -19.71
CA THR A 96 5.52 -18.29 -19.04
C THR A 96 5.91 -16.90 -18.55
N SER A 97 5.65 -15.88 -19.37
CA SER A 97 5.58 -14.51 -18.90
C SER A 97 4.36 -14.41 -17.98
N ASN A 98 4.61 -14.45 -16.67
CA ASN A 98 3.63 -14.11 -15.65
C ASN A 98 3.30 -12.61 -15.72
N SER A 99 2.67 -12.17 -16.80
CA SER A 99 1.83 -10.99 -16.77
C SER A 99 0.53 -11.41 -16.09
N VAL A 100 0.52 -11.38 -14.76
CA VAL A 100 -0.74 -11.26 -14.02
C VAL A 100 -1.26 -9.85 -14.32
N ARG A 101 -1.86 -9.68 -15.49
CA ARG A 101 -3.07 -8.87 -15.53
C ARG A 101 -4.01 -9.61 -14.61
N ASP A 102 -4.56 -8.95 -13.59
CA ASP A 102 -5.66 -9.46 -12.79
C ASP A 102 -6.76 -9.89 -13.77
N ALA A 103 -6.70 -11.15 -14.18
CA ALA A 103 -7.63 -11.79 -15.07
C ALA A 103 -8.78 -12.32 -14.22
N ASP A 104 -9.35 -11.41 -13.44
CA ASP A 104 -10.68 -11.51 -12.86
C ASP A 104 -11.00 -10.12 -12.26
N GLY A 105 -11.65 -9.25 -13.05
CA GLY A 105 -12.01 -7.90 -12.60
C GLY A 105 -12.96 -7.86 -11.40
N GLU A 106 -13.40 -9.04 -10.95
CA GLU A 106 -14.35 -9.26 -9.85
C GLU A 106 -13.69 -9.23 -8.46
N LYS A 107 -12.37 -9.47 -8.37
CA LYS A 107 -11.64 -9.54 -7.09
C LYS A 107 -10.41 -8.66 -7.06
N GLN A 108 -10.34 -7.77 -6.08
CA GLN A 108 -9.21 -6.89 -5.82
C GLN A 108 -8.60 -7.19 -4.45
N VAL A 109 -7.29 -7.01 -4.34
CA VAL A 109 -6.53 -7.24 -3.11
C VAL A 109 -5.77 -5.99 -2.71
N VAL A 110 -5.81 -5.65 -1.43
CA VAL A 110 -5.01 -4.59 -0.81
C VAL A 110 -4.23 -5.17 0.36
N VAL A 111 -2.93 -4.88 0.43
CA VAL A 111 -2.06 -5.30 1.54
C VAL A 111 -1.73 -4.08 2.39
N LEU A 112 -1.99 -4.19 3.70
CA LEU A 112 -1.87 -3.09 4.66
C LEU A 112 -1.04 -3.54 5.86
N ASP A 113 -0.41 -2.58 6.53
CA ASP A 113 0.03 -2.76 7.90
C ASP A 113 -1.20 -2.94 8.82
N THR A 114 -1.14 -3.90 9.74
CA THR A 114 -2.28 -4.29 10.60
C THR A 114 -2.74 -3.15 11.51
N ASP A 115 -1.83 -2.37 12.06
CA ASP A 115 -2.19 -1.25 12.93
C ASP A 115 -2.86 -0.13 12.12
N THR A 116 -2.40 0.09 10.88
CA THR A 116 -3.04 1.00 9.93
C THR A 116 -4.45 0.53 9.60
N TYR A 117 -4.63 -0.76 9.29
CA TYR A 117 -5.93 -1.35 9.02
C TYR A 117 -6.90 -1.17 10.19
N ARG A 118 -6.47 -1.49 11.42
CA ARG A 118 -7.27 -1.33 12.64
C ARG A 118 -7.65 0.13 12.88
N TYR A 119 -6.73 1.05 12.66
CA TYR A 119 -6.99 2.49 12.75
C TYR A 119 -8.04 2.94 11.74
N MET A 120 -7.92 2.52 10.48
CA MET A 120 -8.89 2.83 9.44
C MET A 120 -10.28 2.27 9.79
N LYS A 121 -10.38 1.02 10.26
CA LYS A 121 -11.66 0.42 10.65
C LYS A 121 -12.34 1.20 11.78
N CYS A 122 -11.57 1.73 12.72
CA CYS A 122 -12.11 2.48 13.86
C CYS A 122 -12.56 3.90 13.50
N PHE A 123 -11.74 4.65 12.75
CA PHE A 123 -11.97 6.09 12.55
C PHE A 123 -12.41 6.46 11.14
N PHE A 124 -12.21 5.58 10.17
CA PHE A 124 -12.63 5.75 8.79
C PHE A 124 -13.53 4.60 8.34
N PRO A 125 -14.61 4.28 9.08
CA PRO A 125 -15.50 3.18 8.70
C PRO A 125 -16.09 3.40 7.31
N ARG A 126 -16.23 4.67 6.87
CA ARG A 126 -16.66 5.06 5.53
C ARG A 126 -15.76 4.56 4.40
N THR A 127 -14.46 4.36 4.67
CA THR A 127 -13.53 3.79 3.70
C THR A 127 -13.82 2.32 3.42
N PHE A 128 -14.47 1.63 4.38
CA PHE A 128 -14.94 0.26 4.24
C PHE A 128 -16.47 0.16 4.22
N LEU A 129 -17.18 1.28 4.08
CA LEU A 129 -18.63 1.25 3.94
C LEU A 129 -18.92 0.85 2.50
N VAL A 130 -19.62 -0.26 2.41
CA VAL A 130 -19.92 -0.91 1.17
C VAL A 130 -21.40 -0.70 0.86
N ASN A 131 -21.73 -0.39 -0.40
CA ASN A 131 -23.11 -0.55 -0.89
C ASN A 131 -23.39 -2.06 -1.02
N ASP A 132 -24.64 -2.50 -1.15
CA ASP A 132 -25.01 -3.94 -1.21
C ASP A 132 -24.28 -4.75 -2.33
N ASP A 133 -23.56 -4.08 -3.23
CA ASP A 133 -22.88 -4.64 -4.41
C ASP A 133 -21.42 -5.07 -4.19
N VAL A 134 -20.78 -4.79 -3.05
CA VAL A 134 -19.37 -5.17 -2.79
C VAL A 134 -19.23 -5.93 -1.45
N VAL A 135 -18.26 -6.83 -1.36
CA VAL A 135 -17.95 -7.61 -0.16
C VAL A 135 -16.50 -7.34 0.19
N ILE A 136 -16.25 -6.97 1.45
CA ILE A 136 -14.88 -6.80 1.97
C ILE A 136 -14.65 -7.86 3.03
N SER A 137 -13.61 -8.66 2.84
CA SER A 137 -13.10 -9.59 3.85
C SER A 137 -11.62 -9.34 4.11
N ASP A 138 -11.11 -9.79 5.24
CA ASP A 138 -9.71 -9.60 5.61
C ASP A 138 -9.10 -10.84 6.26
N VAL A 139 -7.79 -10.99 6.03
CA VAL A 139 -6.95 -12.00 6.68
C VAL A 139 -5.75 -11.26 7.27
N THR A 140 -5.56 -11.41 8.58
CA THR A 140 -4.43 -10.81 9.30
C THR A 140 -3.38 -11.88 9.59
N ASP A 141 -2.15 -11.62 9.17
CA ASP A 141 -0.96 -12.43 9.44
C ASP A 141 0.13 -11.55 10.06
N GLY A 142 0.29 -11.66 11.38
CA GLY A 142 1.23 -10.84 12.15
C GLY A 142 0.95 -9.35 12.03
N ASP A 143 1.92 -8.60 11.48
CA ASP A 143 1.87 -7.15 11.29
C ASP A 143 1.28 -6.73 9.93
N VAL A 144 0.82 -7.69 9.12
CA VAL A 144 0.25 -7.47 7.80
C VAL A 144 -1.21 -7.94 7.76
N THR A 145 -2.08 -7.09 7.22
CA THR A 145 -3.47 -7.45 6.92
C THR A 145 -3.70 -7.38 5.42
N THR A 146 -4.15 -8.51 4.85
CA THR A 146 -4.60 -8.59 3.46
C THR A 146 -6.11 -8.41 3.42
N VAL A 147 -6.57 -7.42 2.67
CA VAL A 147 -7.98 -7.08 2.47
C VAL A 147 -8.39 -7.52 1.07
N TYR A 148 -9.40 -8.39 1.00
CA TYR A 148 -10.03 -8.83 -0.25
C TYR A 148 -11.30 -8.02 -0.48
N ILE A 149 -11.47 -7.54 -1.71
CA ILE A 149 -12.59 -6.72 -2.14
C ILE A 149 -13.20 -7.42 -3.34
N GLU A 150 -14.41 -7.89 -3.19
CA GLU A 150 -15.10 -8.73 -4.17
C GLU A 150 -16.45 -8.12 -4.54
N ASN A 151 -16.95 -8.42 -5.74
CA ASN A 151 -18.32 -8.11 -6.09
C ASN A 151 -19.31 -9.02 -5.35
N ALA A 152 -20.38 -8.46 -4.80
CA ALA A 152 -21.44 -9.20 -4.11
C ALA A 152 -22.38 -9.96 -5.07
N GLY A 153 -22.29 -9.71 -6.38
CA GLY A 153 -23.11 -10.39 -7.38
C GLY A 153 -22.67 -10.15 -8.83
N SER A 154 -23.28 -10.89 -9.76
CA SER A 154 -22.93 -10.95 -11.19
C SER A 154 -23.26 -9.68 -12.01
N ARG A 155 -23.74 -8.61 -11.36
CA ARG A 155 -24.16 -7.34 -11.99
C ARG A 155 -23.40 -6.13 -11.46
N SER A 156 -22.46 -6.32 -10.55
CA SER A 156 -21.71 -5.21 -9.98
C SER A 156 -20.69 -4.66 -10.98
N ASP A 157 -20.59 -3.33 -11.00
CA ASP A 157 -19.64 -2.59 -11.82
C ASP A 157 -18.22 -2.78 -11.26
N ALA A 158 -17.33 -3.34 -12.07
CA ALA A 158 -15.90 -3.49 -11.74
C ALA A 158 -15.25 -2.15 -11.34
N GLY A 159 -15.79 -1.01 -11.80
CA GLY A 159 -15.40 0.32 -11.38
C GLY A 159 -15.62 0.59 -9.87
N GLN A 160 -16.63 -0.01 -9.25
CA GLN A 160 -16.90 0.17 -7.82
C GLN A 160 -15.84 -0.53 -6.95
N VAL A 161 -15.49 -1.78 -7.27
CA VAL A 161 -14.44 -2.54 -6.56
C VAL A 161 -13.10 -1.80 -6.63
N LEU A 162 -12.75 -1.30 -7.82
CA LEU A 162 -11.54 -0.51 -8.02
C LEU A 162 -11.58 0.80 -7.23
N SER A 163 -12.71 1.51 -7.22
CA SER A 163 -12.86 2.73 -6.43
C SER A 163 -12.70 2.50 -4.93
N VAL A 164 -13.23 1.38 -4.41
CA VAL A 164 -13.04 1.00 -2.99
C VAL A 164 -11.58 0.67 -2.71
N LYS A 165 -10.93 -0.09 -3.60
CA LYS A 165 -9.50 -0.41 -3.52
C LYS A 165 -8.64 0.86 -3.43
N GLU A 166 -8.85 1.80 -4.35
CA GLU A 166 -8.13 3.07 -4.40
C GLU A 166 -8.36 3.91 -3.14
N LYS A 167 -9.60 4.00 -2.65
CA LYS A 167 -9.90 4.71 -1.39
C LYS A 167 -9.15 4.13 -0.19
N ILE A 168 -9.06 2.80 -0.11
CA ILE A 168 -8.32 2.12 0.97
C ILE A 168 -6.82 2.40 0.83
N GLU A 169 -6.26 2.25 -0.37
CA GLU A 169 -4.83 2.47 -0.65
C GLU A 169 -4.42 3.92 -0.35
N ASP A 170 -5.17 4.91 -0.87
CA ASP A 170 -4.91 6.33 -0.66
C ASP A 170 -4.97 6.72 0.82
N GLN A 171 -5.96 6.20 1.55
CA GLN A 171 -6.10 6.48 2.98
C GLN A 171 -4.95 5.85 3.77
N SER A 172 -4.54 4.62 3.41
CA SER A 172 -3.39 3.95 4.04
C SER A 172 -2.10 4.74 3.85
N ILE A 173 -1.84 5.25 2.65
CA ILE A 173 -0.66 6.06 2.35
C ILE A 173 -0.61 7.33 3.22
N LYS A 174 -1.74 8.03 3.35
CA LYS A 174 -1.84 9.22 4.20
C LYS A 174 -1.54 8.89 5.66
N LEU A 175 -2.16 7.83 6.17
CA LEU A 175 -2.00 7.41 7.56
C LEU A 175 -0.58 6.93 7.89
N HIS A 176 0.10 6.27 6.97
CA HIS A 176 1.49 5.83 7.16
C HIS A 176 2.42 7.01 7.54
N ASN A 177 2.18 8.18 6.94
CA ASN A 177 3.01 9.36 7.20
C ASN A 177 2.60 10.09 8.50
N THR A 178 1.31 10.12 8.81
CA THR A 178 0.76 10.89 9.94
C THR A 178 0.79 10.14 11.26
N LEU A 179 0.52 8.85 11.25
CA LEU A 179 0.34 8.09 12.48
C LEU A 179 1.68 7.78 13.15
N ARG A 180 1.64 7.74 14.48
CA ARG A 180 2.69 7.18 15.32
C ARG A 180 2.08 6.08 16.18
N LYS A 181 2.96 5.27 16.77
CA LYS A 181 2.61 4.17 17.66
C LYS A 181 3.52 4.22 18.87
N GLU A 182 2.92 4.25 20.05
CA GLU A 182 3.60 4.17 21.34
C GLU A 182 3.10 2.97 22.12
N ARG A 183 3.98 2.34 22.89
CA ARG A 183 3.68 1.13 23.67
C ARG A 183 3.87 1.40 25.15
N ILE A 184 2.81 1.18 25.92
CA ILE A 184 2.80 1.30 27.37
C ILE A 184 2.82 -0.11 27.96
N TYR A 185 3.93 -0.50 28.59
CA TYR A 185 4.06 -1.81 29.23
C TYR A 185 3.38 -1.83 30.60
N PHE A 186 2.68 -2.92 30.90
CA PHE A 186 2.28 -3.19 32.29
C PHE A 186 3.54 -3.55 33.08
N GLY A 187 3.65 -3.11 34.34
CA GLY A 187 4.77 -3.48 35.18
C GLY A 187 4.78 -4.98 35.48
N LYS A 188 5.64 -5.41 36.40
CA LYS A 188 5.69 -6.82 36.86
C LYS A 188 4.47 -7.25 37.70
N HIS A 189 3.40 -6.46 37.80
CA HIS A 189 2.32 -6.67 38.76
C HIS A 189 0.92 -6.70 38.12
N THR A 190 0.31 -7.89 38.16
CA THR A 190 -1.13 -8.23 38.34
C THR A 190 -2.22 -7.53 37.52
N GLY A 191 -3.34 -8.24 37.28
CA GLY A 191 -4.49 -7.76 36.49
C GLY A 191 -5.04 -6.38 36.89
N ASP A 192 -4.80 -5.93 38.11
CA ASP A 192 -5.18 -4.60 38.61
C ASP A 192 -4.52 -3.45 37.85
N GLU A 193 -3.24 -3.57 37.45
CA GLU A 193 -2.57 -2.54 36.64
C GLU A 193 -3.22 -2.43 35.26
N LYS A 194 -3.53 -3.58 34.63
CA LYS A 194 -4.24 -3.63 33.35
C LYS A 194 -5.61 -2.96 33.44
N TRP A 195 -6.39 -3.25 34.49
CA TRP A 195 -7.68 -2.60 34.73
C TRP A 195 -7.55 -1.10 34.95
N ARG A 196 -6.53 -0.66 35.70
CA ARG A 196 -6.23 0.76 35.92
C ARG A 196 -5.95 1.46 34.59
N TYR A 197 -5.01 0.97 33.80
CA TYR A 197 -4.69 1.58 32.50
C TYR A 197 -5.89 1.59 31.54
N THR A 198 -6.65 0.49 31.50
CA THR A 198 -7.86 0.43 30.66
C THR A 198 -8.89 1.50 31.07
N ARG A 199 -9.08 1.70 32.38
CA ARG A 199 -10.00 2.74 32.91
C ARG A 199 -9.51 4.15 32.58
N VAL A 200 -8.22 4.41 32.74
CA VAL A 200 -7.61 5.72 32.41
C VAL A 200 -7.74 5.99 30.91
N CYS A 201 -7.39 5.03 30.06
CA CYS A 201 -7.54 5.18 28.61
C CYS A 201 -9.00 5.47 28.22
N ALA A 202 -9.97 4.79 28.84
CA ALA A 202 -11.39 5.03 28.60
C ALA A 202 -11.84 6.44 29.00
N SER A 203 -11.34 6.98 30.13
CA SER A 203 -11.69 8.33 30.59
C SER A 203 -11.05 9.43 29.73
N LEU A 204 -9.93 9.14 29.06
CA LEU A 204 -9.25 10.04 28.14
C LEU A 204 -9.85 10.06 26.74
N LYS A 205 -10.64 9.04 26.36
CA LYS A 205 -11.20 8.91 25.00
C LYS A 205 -12.00 10.14 24.52
N PRO A 206 -12.82 10.84 25.34
CA PRO A 206 -13.50 12.05 24.91
C PRO A 206 -12.56 13.21 24.57
N ARG A 207 -11.40 13.29 25.23
CA ARG A 207 -10.38 14.33 24.99
C ARG A 207 -9.46 14.01 23.81
N TYR A 208 -9.25 12.72 23.55
CA TYR A 208 -8.41 12.21 22.47
C TYR A 208 -9.23 11.28 21.55
N PRO A 209 -10.20 11.82 20.80
CA PRO A 209 -11.17 11.00 20.07
C PRO A 209 -10.51 10.14 18.98
N TYR A 210 -9.44 10.62 18.34
CA TYR A 210 -8.74 9.92 17.26
C TYR A 210 -7.56 9.05 17.72
N VAL A 211 -7.40 8.85 19.03
CA VAL A 211 -6.40 7.90 19.55
C VAL A 211 -7.02 6.50 19.63
N LEU A 212 -6.45 5.55 18.89
CA LEU A 212 -6.78 4.13 18.99
C LEU A 212 -5.96 3.50 20.12
N VAL A 213 -6.65 2.79 21.01
CA VAL A 213 -6.05 2.08 22.14
C VAL A 213 -6.28 0.59 21.92
N ILE A 214 -5.21 -0.18 21.79
CA ILE A 214 -5.26 -1.63 21.57
C ILE A 214 -4.66 -2.33 22.80
N PRO A 215 -5.49 -2.95 23.66
CA PRO A 215 -5.01 -3.66 24.83
C PRO A 215 -4.46 -5.04 24.45
N TYR A 216 -3.29 -5.38 24.97
CA TYR A 216 -2.70 -6.72 24.93
C TYR A 216 -2.60 -7.31 26.33
N SER A 217 -2.04 -8.52 26.46
CA SER A 217 -1.77 -9.16 27.74
C SER A 217 -0.62 -8.50 28.51
N THR A 218 0.39 -8.00 27.80
CA THR A 218 1.63 -7.46 28.40
C THR A 218 1.76 -5.94 28.28
N HIS A 219 0.97 -5.30 27.42
CA HIS A 219 1.08 -3.88 27.13
C HIS A 219 -0.21 -3.32 26.53
N ILE A 220 -0.24 -2.01 26.32
CA ILE A 220 -1.21 -1.30 25.49
C ILE A 220 -0.46 -0.62 24.36
N ASP A 221 -0.90 -0.84 23.13
CA ASP A 221 -0.46 -0.04 21.99
C ASP A 221 -1.43 1.15 21.82
N VAL A 222 -0.84 2.34 21.67
CA VAL A 222 -1.54 3.61 21.46
C VAL A 222 -1.15 4.14 20.10
N ILE A 223 -2.15 4.40 19.25
CA ILE A 223 -1.97 4.81 17.86
C ILE A 223 -2.76 6.10 17.60
N GLY A 224 -2.15 7.07 16.92
CA GLY A 224 -2.73 8.38 16.64
C GLY A 224 -1.72 9.32 16.01
N SER A 225 -2.08 10.58 15.81
CA SER A 225 -1.11 11.60 15.38
C SER A 225 -0.03 11.82 16.45
N SER A 226 1.14 12.34 16.05
CA SER A 226 2.24 12.56 16.99
C SER A 226 1.87 13.49 18.15
N SER A 227 1.06 14.52 17.89
CA SER A 227 0.58 15.46 18.92
C SER A 227 -0.40 14.82 19.89
N GLU A 228 -1.34 14.01 19.37
CA GLU A 228 -2.36 13.36 20.20
C GLU A 228 -1.77 12.25 21.05
N ILE A 229 -0.87 11.44 20.50
CA ILE A 229 -0.16 10.41 21.27
C ILE A 229 0.60 11.06 22.42
N PHE A 230 1.40 12.09 22.14
CA PHE A 230 2.20 12.75 23.18
C PHE A 230 1.34 13.29 24.32
N GLY A 231 0.21 13.94 24.01
CA GLY A 231 -0.73 14.41 25.02
C GLY A 231 -1.37 13.25 25.80
N PHE A 232 -1.84 12.23 25.08
CA PHE A 232 -2.49 11.07 25.67
C PHE A 232 -1.55 10.30 26.60
N THR A 233 -0.33 9.97 26.18
CA THR A 233 0.60 9.15 26.97
C THR A 233 1.14 9.91 28.18
N LYS A 234 1.30 11.24 28.07
CA LYS A 234 1.60 12.10 29.22
C LYS A 234 0.50 12.04 30.28
N GLU A 235 -0.77 12.13 29.88
CA GLU A 235 -1.90 12.05 30.81
C GLU A 235 -2.10 10.64 31.40
N VAL A 236 -1.83 9.58 30.64
CA VAL A 236 -1.86 8.20 31.16
C VAL A 236 -0.79 7.97 32.22
N SER A 237 0.34 8.68 32.12
CA SER A 237 1.49 8.55 33.03
C SER A 237 1.46 9.53 34.21
N SER A 238 0.45 10.39 34.28
CA SER A 238 0.24 11.36 35.37
C SER A 238 -0.51 10.74 36.54
#